data_AF-A0A9D1CKS3-F1
#
_entry.id   AF-A0A9D1CKS3-F1
#
_cell.length_a   1.000
_cell.length_b   1.000
_cell.length_c   1.000
_cell.angle_alpha   90.00
_cell.angle_beta   90.00
_cell.angle_gamma   90.00
#
_symmetry.space_group_name_H-M   'P 1'
#
loop_
_entity.id
_entity.type
_entity.pdbx_description
1 polymer ?
#
loop_
_entity_poly.entity_id
_entity_poly.type
_entity_poly.pdbx_seq_one_letter_code
_entity_poly.pdbx_strand_id
1 'polypeptide(L)'
;MRKVKKRLKITKFERFLYLLTTILVIASPVAVVFTKAALSQINYEVEKVNKEIATQEKKNESLNMAINELASLDKIQQVAEDQGLSYNNDNIKSITE
;
A
#
# COMPACT_ATOMS: atom_id res chain seq x y z
N MET A 1 40.58 -61.66 -27.72
CA MET A 1 39.51 -60.78 -28.24
C MET A 1 39.57 -59.42 -27.53
N ARG A 2 40.00 -58.35 -28.21
CA ARG A 2 40.07 -57.00 -27.62
C ARG A 2 38.73 -56.28 -27.83
N LYS A 3 37.99 -55.99 -26.76
CA LYS A 3 36.75 -55.21 -26.80
C LYS A 3 37.10 -53.74 -27.07
N VAL A 4 36.84 -53.28 -28.30
CA VAL A 4 37.01 -51.87 -28.68
C VAL A 4 35.89 -51.07 -28.03
N LYS A 5 36.22 -50.25 -27.01
CA LYS A 5 35.29 -49.27 -26.43
C LYS A 5 34.92 -48.26 -27.52
N LYS A 6 33.70 -48.36 -28.06
CA LYS A 6 33.13 -47.34 -28.96
C LYS A 6 33.10 -46.02 -28.19
N ARG A 7 33.89 -45.03 -28.63
CA ARG A 7 33.79 -43.66 -28.13
C ARG A 7 32.43 -43.13 -28.58
N LEU A 8 31.52 -42.93 -27.63
CA LEU A 8 30.25 -42.26 -27.87
C LEU A 8 30.58 -40.83 -28.32
N LYS A 9 30.40 -40.54 -29.62
CA LYS A 9 30.56 -39.19 -30.14
C LYS A 9 29.34 -38.39 -29.70
N ILE A 10 29.57 -37.34 -28.93
CA ILE A 10 28.52 -36.38 -28.55
C ILE A 10 27.82 -35.92 -29.84
N THR A 11 26.50 -36.06 -29.88
CA THR A 11 25.69 -35.63 -31.03
C THR A 11 25.58 -34.12 -31.07
N LYS A 12 25.37 -33.55 -32.27
CA LYS A 12 25.25 -32.08 -32.46
C LYS A 12 24.14 -31.47 -31.58
N PHE A 13 23.07 -32.24 -31.33
CA PHE A 13 21.97 -31.86 -30.45
C PHE A 13 22.36 -31.81 -28.97
N GLU A 14 23.10 -32.80 -28.46
CA GLU A 14 23.61 -32.79 -27.08
C GLU A 14 24.52 -31.57 -26.84
N ARG A 15 25.38 -31.23 -27.81
CA ARG A 15 26.23 -30.02 -27.70
C ARG A 15 25.41 -28.73 -27.66
N PHE A 16 24.30 -28.66 -28.38
CA PHE A 16 23.37 -27.52 -28.33
C PHE A 16 22.67 -27.42 -26.98
N LEU A 17 22.17 -28.54 -26.43
CA LEU A 17 21.54 -28.56 -25.11
C LEU A 17 22.50 -28.13 -23.99
N TYR A 18 23.76 -28.55 -24.04
CA TYR A 18 24.77 -28.09 -23.08
C TYR A 18 25.03 -26.58 -23.19
N LEU A 19 25.10 -26.04 -24.40
CA LEU A 19 25.25 -24.60 -24.63
C LEU A 19 24.05 -23.83 -24.06
N LEU A 20 22.83 -24.25 -24.40
CA LEU A 20 21.59 -23.64 -23.92
C LEU A 20 21.50 -23.66 -22.38
N THR A 21 21.81 -24.81 -21.78
CA THR A 21 21.79 -24.97 -20.32
C THR A 21 22.81 -24.06 -19.65
N THR A 22 24.02 -23.95 -20.22
CA THR A 22 25.05 -23.06 -19.70
C THR A 22 24.61 -21.60 -19.74
N ILE A 23 23.97 -21.17 -20.82
CA ILE A 23 23.43 -19.81 -20.96
C ILE A 23 22.33 -19.56 -19.91
N LEU A 24 21.40 -20.51 -19.74
CA LEU A 24 20.32 -20.37 -18.75
C LEU A 24 20.84 -20.31 -17.32
N VAL A 25 21.84 -21.12 -16.98
CA VAL A 25 22.46 -21.10 -15.64
C VAL A 25 23.10 -19.74 -15.36
N ILE A 26 23.75 -19.13 -16.34
CA ILE A 26 24.37 -17.81 -16.20
C ILE A 26 23.30 -16.69 -16.16
N ALA A 27 22.23 -16.81 -16.94
CA ALA A 27 21.16 -15.81 -17.00
C ALA A 27 20.22 -15.85 -15.77
N SER A 28 20.05 -17.01 -15.15
CA SER A 28 19.17 -17.24 -13.99
C SER A 28 19.40 -16.25 -12.83
N PRO A 29 20.64 -16.05 -12.32
CA PRO A 29 20.85 -15.11 -11.22
C PRO A 29 20.46 -13.67 -11.58
N VAL A 30 20.69 -13.25 -12.82
CA VAL A 30 20.31 -11.90 -13.30
C VAL A 30 18.78 -11.74 -13.28
N ALA A 31 18.05 -12.74 -13.78
CA ALA A 31 16.58 -12.73 -13.76
C ALA A 31 16.00 -12.72 -12.34
N VAL A 32 16.61 -13.47 -11.41
CA VAL A 32 16.20 -13.51 -10.01
C VAL A 32 16.42 -12.16 -9.33
N VAL A 33 17.58 -11.53 -9.52
CA VAL A 33 17.86 -10.21 -8.95
C VAL A 33 16.91 -9.16 -9.50
N PHE A 34 16.67 -9.16 -10.82
CA PHE A 34 15.73 -8.23 -11.44
C PHE A 34 14.31 -8.39 -10.89
N THR A 35 13.82 -9.62 -10.79
CA THR A 35 12.49 -9.92 -10.24
C THR A 35 12.38 -9.48 -8.77
N LYS A 36 13.41 -9.75 -7.96
CA LYS A 36 13.45 -9.32 -6.55
C LYS A 36 13.47 -7.79 -6.42
N ALA A 37 14.23 -7.10 -7.27
CA ALA A 37 14.26 -5.65 -7.29
C ALA A 37 12.90 -5.06 -7.68
N ALA A 38 12.26 -5.60 -8.72
CA ALA A 38 10.92 -5.19 -9.14
C ALA A 38 9.89 -5.42 -8.02
N LEU A 39 9.93 -6.59 -7.36
CA LEU A 39 9.05 -6.88 -6.22
C LEU A 39 9.28 -5.91 -5.05
N SER A 40 10.54 -5.60 -4.75
CA SER A 40 10.87 -4.62 -3.71
C SER A 40 10.36 -3.22 -4.05
N GLN A 41 10.44 -2.83 -5.32
CA GLN A 41 9.92 -1.55 -5.80
C GLN A 41 8.40 -1.48 -5.64
N ILE A 42 7.70 -2.55 -6.02
CA ILE A 42 6.24 -2.66 -5.86
C ILE A 42 5.87 -2.57 -4.37
N ASN A 43 6.56 -3.31 -3.50
CA ASN A 43 6.29 -3.24 -2.06
C ASN A 43 6.53 -1.84 -1.49
N TYR A 44 7.57 -1.15 -1.96
CA TYR A 44 7.84 0.23 -1.56
C TYR A 44 6.73 1.18 -2.03
N GLU A 45 6.25 1.02 -3.26
CA GLU A 45 5.17 1.84 -3.81
C GLU A 45 3.85 1.61 -3.07
N VAL A 46 3.52 0.36 -2.77
CA VAL A 46 2.37 0.00 -1.93
C VAL A 46 2.48 0.64 -0.55
N GLU A 47 3.64 0.53 0.12
CA GLU A 47 3.87 1.12 1.43
C GLU A 47 3.73 2.66 1.39
N LYS A 48 4.26 3.28 0.34
CA LYS A 48 4.14 4.73 0.12
C LYS A 48 2.67 5.14 -0.01
N VAL A 49 1.90 4.45 -0.85
CA VAL A 49 0.48 4.73 -1.05
C VAL A 49 -0.30 4.52 0.24
N ASN A 50 -0.04 3.44 0.99
CA ASN A 50 -0.66 3.20 2.29
C ASN A 50 -0.39 4.33 3.28
N LYS A 51 0.84 4.86 3.29
CA LYS A 51 1.20 6.01 4.14
C LYS A 51 0.48 7.29 3.73
N GLU A 52 0.32 7.53 2.44
CA GLU A 52 -0.47 8.65 1.91
C GLU A 52 -1.94 8.53 2.32
N ILE A 53 -2.53 7.33 2.20
CA ILE A 53 -3.90 7.02 2.66
C ILE A 53 -4.03 7.30 4.16
N ALA A 54 -3.16 6.74 5.00
CA ALA A 54 -3.20 6.94 6.44
C ALA A 54 -3.09 8.43 6.84
N THR A 55 -2.28 9.20 6.10
CA THR A 55 -2.18 10.66 6.31
C THR A 55 -3.49 11.36 5.95
N GLN A 56 -4.11 10.97 4.84
CA GLN A 56 -5.38 11.54 4.42
C GLN A 56 -6.54 11.15 5.35
N GLU A 57 -6.57 9.92 5.85
CA GLU A 57 -7.53 9.46 6.85
C GLU A 57 -7.43 10.29 8.13
N LYS A 58 -6.20 10.50 8.65
CA LYS A 58 -5.97 11.35 9.82
C LYS A 58 -6.43 12.79 9.59
N LYS A 59 -6.23 13.33 8.38
CA LYS A 59 -6.73 14.66 8.01
C LYS A 59 -8.26 14.69 8.01
N ASN A 60 -8.90 13.68 7.43
CA ASN A 60 -10.36 13.56 7.41
C ASN A 60 -10.92 13.45 8.84
N GLU A 61 -10.30 12.65 9.69
CA GLU A 61 -10.67 12.53 11.11
C GLU A 61 -10.55 13.88 11.82
N SER A 62 -9.44 14.59 11.63
CA SER A 62 -9.23 15.92 12.23
C SER A 62 -10.26 16.95 11.76
N LEU A 63 -10.64 16.91 10.48
CA LEU A 63 -11.70 17.77 9.94
C LEU A 63 -13.08 17.42 10.54
N ASN A 64 -13.38 16.13 10.69
CA ASN A 64 -14.61 15.69 11.34
C ASN A 64 -14.66 16.12 12.82
N MET A 65 -13.54 16.07 13.54
CA MET A 65 -13.45 16.59 14.90
C MET A 65 -13.75 18.09 14.94
N ALA A 66 -13.17 18.87 14.01
CA ALA A 66 -13.44 20.31 13.92
C ALA A 66 -14.91 20.61 13.59
N ILE A 67 -15.55 19.81 12.72
CA ILE A 67 -16.98 19.93 12.45
C ILE A 67 -17.80 19.69 13.71
N ASN A 68 -17.49 18.63 14.47
CA ASN A 68 -18.19 18.31 15.71
C ASN A 68 -18.01 19.40 16.78
N GLU A 69 -16.81 19.98 16.90
CA GLU A 69 -16.55 21.11 17.78
C GLU A 69 -17.35 22.35 17.35
N LEU A 70 -17.38 22.65 16.05
CA LEU A 70 -18.13 23.79 15.52
C LEU A 70 -19.65 23.63 15.66
N ALA A 71 -20.15 22.41 15.54
CA ALA A 71 -21.56 22.07 15.72
C ALA A 71 -21.95 21.84 17.20
N SER A 72 -20.98 21.88 18.13
CA SER A 72 -21.25 21.65 19.54
C SER A 72 -22.15 22.74 20.11
N LEU A 73 -23.01 22.36 21.05
CA LEU A 73 -23.89 23.31 21.74
C LEU A 73 -23.09 24.42 22.43
N ASP A 74 -21.93 24.07 23.00
CA ASP A 74 -21.03 25.01 23.64
C ASP A 74 -20.56 26.08 22.65
N LYS A 75 -20.21 25.69 21.42
CA LYS A 75 -19.84 26.65 20.37
C LYS A 75 -21.02 27.52 19.94
N ILE A 76 -22.21 26.93 19.83
CA ILE A 76 -23.44 27.66 19.49
C ILE A 76 -23.77 28.69 20.57
N GLN A 77 -23.68 28.33 21.86
CA GLN A 77 -23.87 29.26 22.98
C GLN A 77 -22.81 30.36 22.98
N GLN A 78 -21.53 30.01 22.78
CA GLN A 78 -20.45 30.99 22.69
C GLN A 78 -20.73 32.03 21.60
N VAL A 79 -21.10 31.59 20.39
CA VAL A 79 -21.43 32.50 19.28
C VAL A 79 -22.68 33.33 19.59
N ALA A 80 -23.70 32.76 20.25
CA ALA A 80 -24.90 33.49 20.64
C ALA A 80 -24.57 34.61 21.64
N GLU A 81 -23.77 34.32 22.67
CA GLU A 81 -23.30 35.31 23.65
C GLU A 81 -22.46 36.42 23.00
N ASP A 82 -21.54 36.07 22.11
CA ASP A 82 -20.71 37.04 21.36
C ASP A 82 -21.57 37.97 20.48
N GLN A 83 -22.72 37.50 20.01
CA GLN A 83 -23.71 38.29 19.25
C GLN A 83 -24.70 39.04 20.15
N GLY A 84 -24.53 39.00 21.47
CA GLY A 84 -25.39 39.68 22.45
C GLY A 84 -26.72 38.98 22.71
N LEU A 85 -26.86 37.71 22.33
CA LEU A 85 -28.03 36.88 22.62
C LEU A 85 -27.83 36.15 23.94
N SER A 86 -28.84 36.16 24.81
CA SER A 86 -28.82 35.45 26.10
C SER A 86 -29.71 34.21 26.06
N TYR A 87 -29.25 33.12 26.66
CA TYR A 87 -30.03 31.89 26.80
C TYR A 87 -31.23 32.12 27.74
N ASN A 88 -32.46 32.00 27.24
CA ASN A 88 -33.69 32.14 28.04
C ASN A 88 -34.38 30.78 28.21
N ASN A 89 -34.39 30.28 29.45
CA ASN A 89 -34.90 28.96 29.82
C ASN A 89 -36.42 28.98 30.16
N ASP A 90 -37.02 30.15 30.31
CA ASP A 90 -38.38 30.29 30.88
C ASP A 90 -39.50 29.89 29.90
N ASN A 91 -39.19 29.64 28.62
CA ASN A 91 -40.16 29.30 27.57
C ASN A 91 -39.88 27.97 26.85
N ILE A 92 -39.15 27.03 27.46
CA ILE A 92 -38.90 25.71 26.85
C ILE A 92 -40.12 24.80 27.06
N LYS A 93 -40.83 24.46 25.98
CA LYS A 93 -41.80 23.35 25.97
C LYS A 93 -41.07 22.05 25.59
N SER A 94 -40.92 21.14 26.55
CA SER A 94 -40.55 19.75 26.26
C SER A 94 -41.72 19.08 25.55
N ILE A 95 -41.59 18.83 24.25
CA ILE A 95 -42.51 17.95 23.53
C ILE A 95 -41.96 16.53 23.70
N THR A 96 -42.38 15.88 24.79
CA THR A 96 -42.16 14.45 24.98
C THR A 96 -43.31 13.73 24.30
N GLU A 97 -43.01 12.89 23.30
CA GLU A 97 -43.96 11.92 22.73
C GLU A 97 -44.33 10.82 23.73
#